data_AF-A0A8T2SLN0-F1
#
_entry.id   AF-A0A8T2SLN0-F1
#
_cell.length_a   1.000
_cell.length_b   1.000
_cell.length_c   1.000
_cell.angle_alpha   90.00
_cell.angle_beta   90.00
_cell.angle_gamma   90.00
#
_symmetry.space_group_name_H-M   'P 1'
#
loop_
_entity.id
_entity.type
_entity.pdbx_description
1 polymer ?
#
loop_
_entity_poly.entity_id
_entity_poly.type
_entity_poly.pdbx_seq_one_letter_code
_entity_poly.pdbx_strand_id
1 'polypeptide(L)'
;MFLMPAGMLGTIQSLWDVLPLFSNTGWGENSNIAFLEKHMGAKLVKQGGPVVKNFSVDDIHSGDFLALSKIRGRWGAFETLEKWVTGAYAGHTAVCLRDEKNQLWVGESGHENAQGEEIIAVIPWNEWWQLQLDDVAHSHVALLPLHPEKRAHFNSTAAWEFVRKMEGKPYGYHNMIFSWIDTVVDNYPPPLDAHVVMSLMTMWTRIQPAYAANMWNEALNKRLGTEGLDLPSILMASEEKGIPFDKLLAMPENDEWVYSDGKSTSCVAFVLAMYKAAGLFGPHSESIQVTEFTIRDAYMLKFFEDDMTQLPTWCNSGTSGDLPYCQLLGEYLMELPGYNSIEPYPYMNENCPSLAPDYARPHLC
;
A
#
# COMPACT_ATOMS: atom_id res chain seq x y z
N MET A 1 -5.44 -33.84 -3.19
CA MET A 1 -5.77 -34.14 -1.77
C MET A 1 -5.10 -33.04 -0.96
N PHE A 2 -5.87 -32.03 -0.54
CA PHE A 2 -5.33 -30.81 0.08
C PHE A 2 -4.85 -31.13 1.49
N LEU A 3 -3.53 -31.24 1.67
CA LEU A 3 -2.92 -31.21 2.99
C LEU A 3 -2.89 -29.74 3.40
N MET A 4 -3.69 -29.35 4.39
CA MET A 4 -3.47 -28.10 5.11
C MET A 4 -2.08 -28.20 5.75
N PRO A 5 -1.07 -27.41 5.33
CA PRO A 5 0.32 -27.62 5.76
C PRO A 5 0.51 -27.54 7.27
N ALA A 6 -0.37 -26.80 7.96
CA ALA A 6 -0.37 -26.63 9.41
C ALA A 6 -1.21 -27.68 10.18
N GLY A 7 -1.88 -28.61 9.48
CA GLY A 7 -2.88 -29.52 10.06
C GLY A 7 -4.15 -28.78 10.54
N MET A 8 -5.22 -29.53 10.86
CA MET A 8 -6.50 -28.96 11.33
C MET A 8 -6.35 -28.09 12.59
N LEU A 9 -5.41 -28.45 13.47
CA LEU A 9 -5.13 -27.70 14.70
C LEU A 9 -4.48 -26.34 14.39
N GLY A 10 -3.50 -26.29 13.49
CA GLY A 10 -2.84 -25.06 13.07
C GLY A 10 -3.77 -24.11 12.31
N THR A 11 -4.71 -24.64 11.52
CA THR A 11 -5.76 -23.84 10.87
C THR A 11 -6.71 -23.20 11.89
N ILE A 12 -7.14 -23.95 12.91
CA ILE A 12 -8.00 -23.40 13.98
C ILE A 12 -7.25 -22.34 14.79
N GLN A 13 -5.96 -22.57 15.07
CA GLN A 13 -5.12 -21.61 15.80
C GLN A 13 -4.86 -20.33 14.98
N SER A 14 -4.66 -20.46 13.66
CA SER A 14 -4.52 -19.29 12.76
C SER A 14 -5.82 -18.49 12.68
N LEU A 15 -6.98 -19.17 12.62
CA LEU A 15 -8.29 -18.51 12.69
C LEU A 15 -8.50 -17.81 14.04
N TRP A 16 -8.03 -18.41 15.13
CA TRP A 16 -8.08 -17.81 16.46
C TRP A 16 -7.21 -16.55 16.58
N ASP A 17 -6.06 -16.51 15.91
CA ASP A 17 -5.17 -15.34 15.90
C ASP A 17 -5.70 -14.22 14.96
N VAL A 18 -6.40 -14.57 13.88
CA VAL A 18 -6.86 -13.60 12.85
C VAL A 18 -8.26 -13.03 13.10
N LEU A 19 -9.22 -13.85 13.56
CA LEU A 19 -10.61 -13.39 13.79
C LEU A 19 -10.72 -12.18 14.75
N PRO A 20 -9.94 -12.11 15.85
CA PRO A 20 -9.96 -10.95 16.75
C PRO A 20 -9.61 -9.63 16.09
N LEU A 21 -8.74 -9.65 15.06
CA LEU A 21 -8.23 -8.45 14.39
C LEU A 21 -9.36 -7.57 13.84
N PHE A 22 -10.45 -8.20 13.36
CA PHE A 22 -11.59 -7.53 12.74
C PHE A 22 -12.54 -6.86 13.74
N SER A 23 -12.33 -7.04 15.04
CA SER A 23 -13.16 -6.42 16.07
C SER A 23 -12.89 -4.92 16.18
N ASN A 24 -13.94 -4.09 16.17
CA ASN A 24 -13.82 -2.65 16.43
C ASN A 24 -13.93 -2.33 17.93
N THR A 25 -13.11 -2.98 18.75
CA THR A 25 -13.09 -2.83 20.21
C THR A 25 -11.65 -2.72 20.71
N GLY A 26 -11.45 -2.35 21.98
CA GLY A 26 -10.11 -2.39 22.59
C GLY A 26 -9.48 -3.79 22.56
N TRP A 27 -10.28 -4.86 22.50
CA TRP A 27 -9.77 -6.22 22.29
C TRP A 27 -9.18 -6.37 20.88
N GLY A 28 -9.91 -5.93 19.85
CA GLY A 28 -9.41 -5.95 18.48
C GLY A 28 -8.17 -5.09 18.30
N GLU A 29 -8.14 -3.89 18.88
CA GLU A 29 -6.96 -3.02 18.88
C GLU A 29 -5.73 -3.71 19.47
N ASN A 30 -5.87 -4.28 20.69
CA ASN A 30 -4.79 -5.01 21.34
C ASN A 30 -4.37 -6.26 20.55
N SER A 31 -5.31 -6.94 19.88
CA SER A 31 -5.01 -8.08 19.02
C SER A 31 -4.19 -7.69 17.79
N ASN A 32 -4.51 -6.56 17.15
CA ASN A 32 -3.72 -6.03 16.03
C ASN A 32 -2.29 -5.66 16.48
N ILE A 33 -2.16 -4.94 17.60
CA ILE A 33 -0.85 -4.58 18.15
C ILE A 33 -0.02 -5.83 18.47
N ALA A 34 -0.60 -6.79 19.18
CA ALA A 34 0.08 -8.03 19.54
C ALA A 34 0.46 -8.87 18.31
N PHE A 35 -0.36 -8.85 17.26
CA PHE A 35 -0.07 -9.52 16.00
C PHE A 35 1.15 -8.90 15.31
N LEU A 36 1.16 -7.57 15.14
CA LEU A 36 2.27 -6.83 14.52
C LEU A 36 3.56 -6.98 15.34
N GLU A 37 3.48 -6.92 16.67
CA GLU A 37 4.65 -7.14 17.53
C GLU A 37 5.21 -8.56 17.38
N LYS A 38 4.34 -9.58 17.40
CA LYS A 38 4.73 -11.00 17.29
C LYS A 38 5.33 -11.33 15.93
N HIS A 39 4.76 -10.80 14.85
CA HIS A 39 5.09 -11.22 13.49
C HIS A 39 6.06 -10.28 12.75
N MET A 40 6.19 -9.03 13.19
CA MET A 40 7.04 -8.02 12.56
C MET A 40 8.04 -7.37 13.53
N GLY A 41 7.92 -7.62 14.83
CA GLY A 41 8.69 -6.90 15.85
C GLY A 41 8.31 -5.42 16.00
N ALA A 42 7.17 -5.00 15.41
CA ALA A 42 6.72 -3.62 15.43
C ALA A 42 6.30 -3.18 16.84
N LYS A 43 6.74 -1.99 17.27
CA LYS A 43 6.44 -1.45 18.60
C LYS A 43 5.55 -0.22 18.51
N LEU A 44 4.24 -0.44 18.62
CA LEU A 44 3.29 0.67 18.64
C LEU A 44 3.29 1.32 20.03
N VAL A 45 4.08 2.39 20.18
CA VAL A 45 4.19 3.15 21.43
C VAL A 45 3.04 4.14 21.54
N LYS A 46 2.20 4.00 22.57
CA LYS A 46 1.09 4.90 22.81
C LYS A 46 1.56 6.32 23.19
N GLN A 47 1.09 7.31 22.46
CA GLN A 47 1.22 8.75 22.71
C GLN A 47 0.05 9.23 23.60
N GLY A 48 0.31 10.14 24.54
CA GLY A 48 -0.66 10.58 25.56
C GLY A 48 -1.78 11.53 25.07
N GLY A 49 -2.08 11.61 23.78
CA GLY A 49 -3.06 12.53 23.19
C GLY A 49 -2.54 13.27 21.96
N PRO A 50 -3.38 14.07 21.28
CA PRO A 50 -3.30 14.35 19.84
C PRO A 50 -1.95 14.97 19.42
N VAL A 51 -1.37 14.37 18.38
CA VAL A 51 0.06 14.50 18.03
C VAL A 51 0.39 15.86 17.39
N VAL A 52 -0.56 16.55 16.72
CA VAL A 52 -0.48 18.01 16.50
C VAL A 52 -1.86 18.64 16.69
N LYS A 53 -2.01 19.53 17.69
CA LYS A 53 -3.30 20.17 18.02
C LYS A 53 -3.67 21.33 17.10
N ASN A 54 -2.69 21.95 16.46
CA ASN A 54 -2.87 23.10 15.60
C ASN A 54 -1.74 23.10 14.55
N PHE A 55 -2.05 22.66 13.34
CA PHE A 55 -1.13 22.74 12.20
C PHE A 55 -1.70 23.70 11.15
N SER A 56 -0.80 24.37 10.43
CA SER A 56 -1.21 25.24 9.33
C SER A 56 -1.30 24.42 8.05
N VAL A 57 -2.48 24.43 7.43
CA VAL A 57 -2.68 23.81 6.12
C VAL A 57 -1.80 24.49 5.07
N ASP A 58 -1.43 25.76 5.24
CA ASP A 58 -0.56 26.51 4.32
C ASP A 58 0.85 25.91 4.16
N ASP A 59 1.33 25.18 5.19
CA ASP A 59 2.64 24.52 5.15
C ASP A 59 2.62 23.17 4.41
N ILE A 60 1.44 22.71 3.98
CA ILE A 60 1.26 21.47 3.21
C ILE A 60 1.28 21.81 1.73
N HIS A 61 2.07 21.10 0.94
CA HIS A 61 2.35 21.41 -0.46
C HIS A 61 1.89 20.30 -1.40
N SER A 62 1.80 20.63 -2.70
CA SER A 62 1.57 19.63 -3.73
C SER A 62 2.68 18.59 -3.73
N GLY A 63 2.29 17.33 -3.78
CA GLY A 63 3.19 16.20 -3.75
C GLY A 63 3.59 15.75 -2.35
N ASP A 64 3.25 16.46 -1.27
CA ASP A 64 3.49 15.94 0.08
C ASP A 64 2.68 14.64 0.31
N PHE A 65 3.34 13.62 0.85
CA PHE A 65 2.80 12.27 0.96
C PHE A 65 2.08 12.09 2.30
N LEU A 66 0.97 11.37 2.29
CA LEU A 66 0.23 10.99 3.50
C LEU A 66 0.35 9.48 3.68
N ALA A 67 0.97 9.07 4.80
CA ALA A 67 0.97 7.69 5.26
C ALA A 67 -0.11 7.52 6.32
N LEU A 68 -1.00 6.55 6.13
CA LEU A 68 -2.11 6.28 7.04
C LEU A 68 -1.98 4.89 7.66
N SER A 69 -2.47 4.74 8.90
CA SER A 69 -2.46 3.46 9.60
C SER A 69 -3.66 3.31 10.53
N LYS A 70 -4.37 2.21 10.39
CA LYS A 70 -5.46 1.75 11.25
C LYS A 70 -5.06 0.43 11.89
N ILE A 71 -5.54 0.21 13.11
CA ILE A 71 -5.17 -0.95 13.93
C ILE A 71 -6.37 -1.56 14.67
N ARG A 72 -7.59 -1.24 14.24
CA ARG A 72 -8.84 -1.83 14.79
C ARG A 72 -9.96 -1.83 13.76
N GLY A 73 -10.96 -2.66 14.00
CA GLY A 73 -12.09 -2.83 13.09
C GLY A 73 -11.70 -3.49 11.77
N ARG A 74 -12.65 -3.52 10.82
CA ARG A 74 -12.48 -4.21 9.52
C ARG A 74 -11.24 -3.73 8.78
N TRP A 75 -11.09 -2.41 8.60
CA TRP A 75 -9.97 -1.83 7.86
C TRP A 75 -8.64 -1.99 8.59
N GLY A 76 -8.62 -1.81 9.92
CA GLY A 76 -7.40 -2.07 10.69
C GLY A 76 -6.91 -3.52 10.60
N ALA A 77 -7.83 -4.49 10.52
CA ALA A 77 -7.45 -5.89 10.32
C ALA A 77 -6.82 -6.14 8.95
N PHE A 78 -7.42 -5.60 7.88
CA PHE A 78 -6.86 -5.72 6.53
C PHE A 78 -5.47 -5.07 6.45
N GLU A 79 -5.34 -3.85 6.97
CA GLU A 79 -4.06 -3.16 7.02
C GLU A 79 -3.02 -3.91 7.86
N THR A 80 -3.40 -4.54 8.98
CA THR A 80 -2.47 -5.35 9.79
C THR A 80 -1.92 -6.54 9.00
N LEU A 81 -2.76 -7.20 8.21
CA LEU A 81 -2.32 -8.30 7.35
C LEU A 81 -1.45 -7.78 6.19
N GLU A 82 -1.80 -6.64 5.59
CA GLU A 82 -1.00 -5.99 4.56
C GLU A 82 0.39 -5.59 5.08
N LYS A 83 0.45 -4.95 6.25
CA LYS A 83 1.69 -4.60 6.96
C LYS A 83 2.56 -5.84 7.16
N TRP A 84 1.96 -6.94 7.57
CA TRP A 84 2.68 -8.20 7.77
C TRP A 84 3.27 -8.78 6.49
N VAL A 85 2.54 -8.77 5.38
CA VAL A 85 3.05 -9.35 4.11
C VAL A 85 3.99 -8.42 3.36
N THR A 86 3.92 -7.11 3.57
CA THR A 86 4.77 -6.12 2.86
C THR A 86 5.93 -5.59 3.70
N GLY A 87 5.87 -5.75 5.02
CA GLY A 87 6.79 -5.10 5.96
C GLY A 87 6.53 -3.61 6.15
N ALA A 88 5.47 -3.06 5.55
CA ALA A 88 5.07 -1.67 5.75
C ALA A 88 4.53 -1.47 7.17
N TYR A 89 4.71 -0.26 7.72
CA TYR A 89 4.14 0.11 9.02
C TYR A 89 2.91 1.05 8.87
N ALA A 90 2.69 1.54 7.66
CA ALA A 90 1.45 2.17 7.20
C ALA A 90 0.64 1.16 6.37
N GLY A 91 -0.69 1.32 6.35
CA GLY A 91 -1.61 0.45 5.60
C GLY A 91 -2.44 1.18 4.54
N HIS A 92 -2.29 2.49 4.43
CA HIS A 92 -2.87 3.24 3.31
C HIS A 92 -2.04 4.48 2.98
N THR A 93 -2.19 4.99 1.77
CA THR A 93 -1.44 6.16 1.31
C THR A 93 -2.31 7.10 0.50
N ALA A 94 -2.02 8.39 0.62
CA ALA A 94 -2.67 9.44 -0.14
C ALA A 94 -1.66 10.55 -0.45
N VAL A 95 -2.05 11.53 -1.26
CA VAL A 95 -1.16 12.64 -1.64
C VAL A 95 -1.88 13.99 -1.64
N CYS A 96 -1.18 15.01 -1.15
CA CYS A 96 -1.64 16.38 -1.11
C CYS A 96 -1.44 17.07 -2.47
N LEU A 97 -2.42 17.84 -2.91
CA LEU A 97 -2.38 18.60 -4.17
C LEU A 97 -3.00 19.99 -3.95
N ARG A 98 -2.32 21.04 -4.42
CA ARG A 98 -2.87 22.39 -4.45
C ARG A 98 -3.34 22.74 -5.84
N ASP A 99 -4.56 23.23 -5.95
CA ASP A 99 -5.09 23.73 -7.23
C ASP A 99 -4.58 25.14 -7.57
N GLU A 100 -5.01 25.68 -8.71
CA GLU A 100 -4.65 27.02 -9.20
C GLU A 100 -5.11 28.16 -8.26
N LYS A 101 -6.08 27.88 -7.37
CA LYS A 101 -6.57 28.82 -6.35
C LYS A 101 -5.88 28.61 -5.00
N ASN A 102 -4.84 27.78 -4.96
CA ASN A 102 -4.11 27.40 -3.76
C ASN A 102 -4.97 26.62 -2.74
N GLN A 103 -6.10 26.04 -3.14
CA GLN A 103 -6.91 25.19 -2.25
C GLN A 103 -6.26 23.81 -2.16
N LEU A 104 -6.27 23.21 -0.96
CA LEU A 104 -5.68 21.90 -0.72
C LEU A 104 -6.70 20.78 -0.94
N TRP A 105 -6.26 19.77 -1.67
CA TRP A 105 -6.98 18.55 -2.00
C TRP A 105 -6.15 17.34 -1.62
N VAL A 106 -6.82 16.22 -1.36
CA VAL A 106 -6.19 14.92 -1.14
C VAL A 106 -6.64 13.98 -2.25
N GLY A 107 -5.67 13.44 -2.98
CA GLY A 107 -5.90 12.34 -3.92
C GLY A 107 -5.59 11.01 -3.24
N GLU A 108 -6.52 10.06 -3.30
CA GLU A 108 -6.32 8.70 -2.78
C GLU A 108 -7.00 7.67 -3.68
N SER A 109 -6.48 6.45 -3.68
CA SER A 109 -7.13 5.29 -4.29
C SER A 109 -7.56 4.34 -3.20
N GLY A 110 -8.83 3.95 -3.17
CA GLY A 110 -9.42 3.11 -2.11
C GLY A 110 -10.52 3.82 -1.33
N HIS A 111 -11.03 4.93 -1.84
CA HIS A 111 -12.13 5.67 -1.23
C HIS A 111 -13.47 4.99 -1.53
N GLU A 112 -14.26 4.67 -0.51
CA GLU A 112 -15.56 4.05 -0.67
C GLU A 112 -16.62 5.09 -1.08
N ASN A 113 -17.20 4.94 -2.27
CA ASN A 113 -18.27 5.82 -2.75
C ASN A 113 -19.63 5.48 -2.10
N ALA A 114 -20.67 6.25 -2.44
CA ALA A 114 -22.02 6.05 -1.90
C ALA A 114 -22.65 4.68 -2.23
N GLN A 115 -22.10 3.95 -3.21
CA GLN A 115 -22.52 2.62 -3.63
C GLN A 115 -21.73 1.51 -2.91
N GLY A 116 -20.73 1.84 -2.08
CA GLY A 116 -19.86 0.89 -1.41
C GLY A 116 -18.71 0.38 -2.30
N GLU A 117 -18.43 1.06 -3.42
CA GLU A 117 -17.34 0.70 -4.32
C GLU A 117 -16.10 1.53 -3.99
N GLU A 118 -14.92 0.89 -3.99
CA GLU A 118 -13.66 1.58 -3.78
C GLU A 118 -13.13 2.16 -5.09
N ILE A 119 -12.92 3.47 -5.10
CA ILE A 119 -12.52 4.24 -6.26
C ILE A 119 -11.31 5.13 -5.94
N ILE A 120 -10.76 5.71 -7.01
CA ILE A 120 -9.83 6.84 -6.93
C ILE A 120 -10.64 8.12 -6.75
N ALA A 121 -10.37 8.86 -5.68
CA ALA A 121 -11.08 10.08 -5.32
C ALA A 121 -10.12 11.25 -5.11
N VAL A 122 -10.64 12.46 -5.36
CA VAL A 122 -9.96 13.72 -5.07
C VAL A 122 -10.88 14.56 -4.20
N ILE A 123 -10.49 14.75 -2.94
CA ILE A 123 -11.38 15.25 -1.90
C ILE A 123 -10.80 16.56 -1.34
N PRO A 124 -11.62 17.61 -1.12
CA PRO A 124 -11.15 18.81 -0.44
C PRO A 124 -10.56 18.45 0.94
N TRP A 125 -9.43 19.05 1.31
CA TRP A 125 -8.73 18.73 2.56
C TRP A 125 -9.64 18.73 3.79
N ASN A 126 -10.51 19.73 3.93
CA ASN A 126 -11.39 19.83 5.10
C ASN A 126 -12.38 18.67 5.21
N GLU A 127 -12.89 18.18 4.07
CA GLU A 127 -13.78 17.03 4.01
C GLU A 127 -13.00 15.75 4.32
N TRP A 128 -11.85 15.54 3.65
CA TRP A 128 -10.99 14.40 3.90
C TRP A 128 -10.51 14.33 5.35
N TRP A 129 -10.11 15.46 5.92
CA TRP A 129 -9.66 15.56 7.31
C TRP A 129 -10.78 15.22 8.29
N GLN A 130 -12.00 15.68 8.03
CA GLN A 130 -13.16 15.32 8.85
C GLN A 130 -13.43 13.82 8.82
N LEU A 131 -13.28 13.16 7.66
CA LEU A 131 -13.38 11.70 7.55
C LEU A 131 -12.34 10.98 8.43
N GLN A 132 -11.11 11.49 8.51
CA GLN A 132 -10.08 10.89 9.38
C GLN A 132 -10.39 11.09 10.87
N LEU A 133 -10.95 12.24 11.26
CA LEU A 133 -11.36 12.52 12.64
C LEU A 133 -12.56 11.66 13.07
N ASP A 134 -13.49 11.40 12.16
CA ASP A 134 -14.69 10.61 12.41
C ASP A 134 -14.48 9.09 12.21
N ASP A 135 -13.28 8.67 11.79
CA ASP A 135 -12.97 7.27 11.54
C ASP A 135 -13.07 6.44 12.83
N VAL A 136 -14.08 5.57 12.87
CA VAL A 136 -14.33 4.66 13.99
C VAL A 136 -13.23 3.63 14.22
N ALA A 137 -12.29 3.47 13.27
CA ALA A 137 -11.09 2.66 13.41
C ALA A 137 -9.90 3.43 14.01
N HIS A 138 -10.08 4.71 14.37
CA HIS A 138 -9.06 5.59 14.94
C HIS A 138 -7.82 5.68 14.04
N SER A 139 -7.98 6.38 12.92
CA SER A 139 -6.93 6.58 11.91
C SER A 139 -5.69 7.25 12.52
N HIS A 140 -4.52 6.83 12.08
CA HIS A 140 -3.25 7.52 12.30
C HIS A 140 -2.82 8.11 10.97
N VAL A 141 -2.31 9.34 11.00
CA VAL A 141 -1.93 10.07 9.78
C VAL A 141 -0.57 10.70 10.00
N ALA A 142 0.37 10.40 9.10
CA ALA A 142 1.67 11.05 9.01
C ALA A 142 1.80 11.76 7.66
N LEU A 143 2.20 13.03 7.71
CA LEU A 143 2.58 13.83 6.56
C LEU A 143 4.09 13.75 6.38
N LEU A 144 4.51 13.37 5.17
CA LEU A 144 5.88 13.27 4.72
C LEU A 144 6.10 14.36 3.66
N PRO A 145 6.65 15.52 4.04
CA PRO A 145 6.89 16.61 3.10
C PRO A 145 7.91 16.20 2.04
N LEU A 146 7.71 16.62 0.79
CA LEU A 146 8.76 16.46 -0.22
C LEU A 146 10.01 17.27 0.16
N HIS A 147 11.18 16.71 -0.13
CA HIS A 147 12.44 17.44 -0.03
C HIS A 147 12.39 18.68 -0.96
N PRO A 148 12.92 19.85 -0.57
CA PRO A 148 12.86 21.08 -1.35
C PRO A 148 13.33 20.93 -2.79
N GLU A 149 14.39 20.16 -3.03
CA GLU A 149 14.88 19.89 -4.38
C GLU A 149 13.87 19.10 -5.22
N LYS A 150 13.22 18.09 -4.64
CA LYS A 150 12.20 17.29 -5.33
C LYS A 150 10.95 18.12 -5.58
N ARG A 151 10.54 18.93 -4.60
CA ARG A 151 9.45 19.90 -4.73
C ARG A 151 9.69 20.90 -5.87
N ALA A 152 10.92 21.37 -6.04
CA ALA A 152 11.27 22.28 -7.14
C ALA A 152 11.17 21.63 -8.53
N HIS A 153 11.29 20.30 -8.63
CA HIS A 153 11.13 19.55 -9.87
C HIS A 153 9.70 19.03 -10.09
N PHE A 154 8.82 19.13 -9.08
CA PHE A 154 7.46 18.63 -9.14
C PHE A 154 6.62 19.46 -10.11
N ASN A 155 6.18 18.84 -11.21
CA ASN A 155 5.29 19.47 -12.18
C ASN A 155 3.82 19.35 -11.72
N SER A 156 3.32 20.37 -11.02
CA SER A 156 1.94 20.40 -10.53
C SER A 156 0.88 20.31 -11.64
N THR A 157 1.14 20.84 -12.83
CA THR A 157 0.18 20.76 -13.93
C THR A 157 0.04 19.31 -14.41
N ALA A 158 1.16 18.63 -14.65
CA ALA A 158 1.15 17.22 -15.07
C ALA A 158 0.58 16.30 -13.99
N ALA A 159 0.86 16.58 -12.71
CA ALA A 159 0.24 15.89 -11.58
C ALA A 159 -1.30 15.99 -11.63
N TRP A 160 -1.84 17.20 -11.80
CA TRP A 160 -3.28 17.42 -11.89
C TRP A 160 -3.91 16.79 -13.14
N GLU A 161 -3.23 16.80 -14.28
CA GLU A 161 -3.69 16.12 -15.49
C GLU A 161 -3.82 14.61 -15.26
N PHE A 162 -2.83 13.99 -14.62
CA PHE A 162 -2.89 12.58 -14.24
C PHE A 162 -4.03 12.30 -13.27
N VAL A 163 -4.11 13.08 -12.19
CA VAL A 163 -5.10 12.88 -11.11
C VAL A 163 -6.53 12.99 -11.66
N ARG A 164 -6.82 14.00 -12.48
CA ARG A 164 -8.15 14.17 -13.12
C ARG A 164 -8.50 13.03 -14.08
N LYS A 165 -7.51 12.42 -14.73
CA LYS A 165 -7.72 11.27 -15.62
C LYS A 165 -8.08 10.00 -14.82
N MET A 166 -7.53 9.88 -13.62
CA MET A 166 -7.69 8.72 -12.73
C MET A 166 -8.89 8.86 -11.78
N GLU A 167 -9.38 10.07 -11.52
CA GLU A 167 -10.56 10.30 -10.70
C GLU A 167 -11.78 9.48 -11.18
N GLY A 168 -12.43 8.79 -10.24
CA GLY A 168 -13.58 7.92 -10.48
C GLY A 168 -13.25 6.55 -11.08
N LYS A 169 -11.97 6.22 -11.29
CA LYS A 169 -11.52 4.88 -11.70
C LYS A 169 -11.52 3.89 -10.52
N PRO A 170 -11.63 2.57 -10.79
CA PRO A 170 -11.67 1.57 -9.73
C PRO A 170 -10.34 1.40 -8.99
N TYR A 171 -10.40 0.89 -7.76
CA TYR A 171 -9.25 0.48 -6.97
C TYR A 171 -8.47 -0.68 -7.63
N GLY A 172 -7.15 -0.66 -7.51
CA GLY A 172 -6.23 -1.62 -8.12
C GLY A 172 -6.15 -3.00 -7.45
N TYR A 173 -7.28 -3.68 -7.23
CA TYR A 173 -7.26 -5.04 -6.68
C TYR A 173 -6.47 -6.04 -7.55
N HIS A 174 -6.54 -5.86 -8.88
CA HIS A 174 -5.85 -6.72 -9.85
C HIS A 174 -4.33 -6.65 -9.76
N ASN A 175 -3.76 -5.51 -9.36
CA ASN A 175 -2.31 -5.30 -9.30
C ASN A 175 -1.73 -5.40 -7.88
N MET A 176 -2.49 -5.02 -6.85
CA MET A 176 -2.01 -4.99 -5.47
C MET A 176 -1.44 -6.33 -4.99
N ILE A 177 -2.07 -7.46 -5.33
CA ILE A 177 -1.61 -8.78 -4.87
C ILE A 177 -0.27 -9.18 -5.50
N PHE A 178 -0.01 -8.75 -6.73
CA PHE A 178 1.23 -9.10 -7.42
C PHE A 178 2.41 -8.24 -6.95
N SER A 179 2.15 -7.01 -6.51
CA SER A 179 3.15 -6.17 -5.80
C SER A 179 3.66 -6.77 -4.48
N TRP A 180 3.03 -7.85 -4.00
CA TRP A 180 3.48 -8.57 -2.80
C TRP A 180 4.32 -9.80 -3.15
N ILE A 181 4.51 -10.12 -4.44
CA ILE A 181 5.08 -11.37 -4.92
C ILE A 181 6.13 -11.05 -6.00
N ASP A 182 7.29 -10.56 -5.60
CA ASP A 182 8.34 -10.18 -6.56
C ASP A 182 9.31 -11.33 -6.87
N THR A 183 9.44 -12.30 -5.94
CA THR A 183 10.37 -13.43 -6.10
C THR A 183 9.64 -14.78 -6.19
N VAL A 184 10.31 -15.85 -6.63
CA VAL A 184 9.69 -17.19 -6.65
C VAL A 184 9.58 -17.83 -5.26
N VAL A 185 10.41 -17.36 -4.32
CA VAL A 185 10.50 -17.79 -2.92
C VAL A 185 10.65 -16.55 -2.04
N ASP A 186 10.39 -16.65 -0.74
CA ASP A 186 10.65 -15.58 0.25
C ASP A 186 9.77 -14.30 0.15
N ASN A 187 8.53 -14.42 -0.35
CA ASN A 187 7.52 -13.35 -0.27
C ASN A 187 6.44 -13.59 0.79
N TYR A 188 6.34 -14.83 1.28
CA TYR A 188 5.23 -15.25 2.12
C TYR A 188 5.73 -15.64 3.51
N PRO A 189 5.09 -15.14 4.58
CA PRO A 189 5.44 -15.58 5.91
C PRO A 189 5.07 -17.07 6.09
N PRO A 190 5.93 -17.89 6.71
CA PRO A 190 5.61 -19.30 6.95
C PRO A 190 4.29 -19.48 7.73
N PRO A 191 3.45 -20.48 7.40
CA PRO A 191 3.68 -21.59 6.47
C PRO A 191 3.15 -21.34 5.05
N LEU A 192 2.88 -20.09 4.65
CA LEU A 192 2.40 -19.79 3.30
C LEU A 192 3.52 -20.00 2.27
N ASP A 193 3.17 -20.63 1.14
CA ASP A 193 4.01 -20.75 -0.05
C ASP A 193 3.15 -20.58 -1.31
N ALA A 194 3.78 -20.50 -2.49
CA ALA A 194 3.07 -20.31 -3.76
C ALA A 194 2.02 -21.42 -4.06
N HIS A 195 2.22 -22.64 -3.55
CA HIS A 195 1.26 -23.74 -3.70
C HIS A 195 0.07 -23.62 -2.76
N VAL A 196 0.26 -23.08 -1.56
CA VAL A 196 -0.84 -22.72 -0.64
C VAL A 196 -1.64 -21.55 -1.21
N VAL A 197 -0.98 -20.54 -1.77
CA VAL A 197 -1.63 -19.41 -2.47
C VAL A 197 -2.44 -19.92 -3.66
N MET A 198 -1.86 -20.76 -4.52
CA MET A 198 -2.57 -21.41 -5.64
C MET A 198 -3.79 -22.21 -5.15
N SER A 199 -3.66 -22.91 -4.01
CA SER A 199 -4.75 -23.68 -3.41
C SER A 199 -5.89 -22.78 -2.91
N LEU A 200 -5.56 -21.67 -2.26
CA LEU A 200 -6.52 -20.66 -1.81
C LEU A 200 -7.21 -19.98 -3.00
N MET A 201 -6.45 -19.57 -4.02
CA MET A 201 -6.99 -18.99 -5.26
C MET A 201 -7.96 -19.97 -5.95
N THR A 202 -7.59 -21.25 -6.04
CA THR A 202 -8.44 -22.30 -6.64
C THR A 202 -9.73 -22.51 -5.86
N MET A 203 -9.66 -22.53 -4.52
CA MET A 203 -10.86 -22.64 -3.68
C MET A 203 -11.75 -21.40 -3.79
N TRP A 204 -11.16 -20.20 -3.72
CA TRP A 204 -11.90 -18.93 -3.80
C TRP A 204 -12.55 -18.72 -5.17
N THR A 205 -11.87 -19.09 -6.25
CA THR A 205 -12.43 -19.07 -7.63
C THR A 205 -13.68 -19.94 -7.76
N ARG A 206 -13.78 -21.04 -7.00
CA ARG A 206 -15.00 -21.89 -6.99
C ARG A 206 -16.13 -21.31 -6.13
N ILE A 207 -15.83 -20.46 -5.15
CA ILE A 207 -16.81 -19.92 -4.18
C ILE A 207 -17.34 -18.55 -4.62
N GLN A 208 -16.48 -17.67 -5.15
CA GLN A 208 -16.80 -16.32 -5.60
C GLN A 208 -16.13 -16.03 -6.96
N PRO A 209 -16.62 -16.62 -8.05
CA PRO A 209 -15.95 -16.58 -9.36
C PRO A 209 -15.81 -15.17 -9.94
N ALA A 210 -16.78 -14.28 -9.72
CA ALA A 210 -16.72 -12.89 -10.19
C ALA A 210 -15.62 -12.09 -9.47
N TYR A 211 -15.45 -12.30 -8.17
CA TYR A 211 -14.42 -11.62 -7.38
C TYR A 211 -13.01 -12.17 -7.68
N ALA A 212 -12.90 -13.50 -7.84
CA ALA A 212 -11.65 -14.14 -8.24
C ALA A 212 -11.18 -13.73 -9.66
N ALA A 213 -12.12 -13.57 -10.59
CA ALA A 213 -11.81 -13.06 -11.93
C ALA A 213 -11.17 -11.65 -11.86
N ASN A 214 -11.69 -10.81 -10.96
CA ASN A 214 -11.21 -9.46 -10.71
C ASN A 214 -9.94 -9.36 -9.84
N MET A 215 -9.46 -10.46 -9.25
CA MET A 215 -8.27 -10.41 -8.39
C MET A 215 -7.02 -10.97 -9.06
N TRP A 216 -7.14 -11.98 -9.93
CA TRP A 216 -5.96 -12.62 -10.50
C TRP A 216 -6.11 -13.17 -11.92
N ASN A 217 -7.30 -13.54 -12.39
CA ASN A 217 -7.39 -14.19 -13.71
C ASN A 217 -6.94 -13.26 -14.84
N GLU A 218 -7.43 -12.03 -14.89
CA GLU A 218 -7.03 -11.09 -15.95
C GLU A 218 -5.54 -10.73 -15.87
N ALA A 219 -5.03 -10.53 -14.66
CA ALA A 219 -3.63 -10.21 -14.41
C ALA A 219 -2.68 -11.34 -14.83
N LEU A 220 -3.05 -12.60 -14.53
CA LEU A 220 -2.31 -13.79 -14.98
C LEU A 220 -2.40 -13.99 -16.50
N ASN A 221 -3.57 -13.73 -17.09
CA ASN A 221 -3.73 -13.76 -18.55
C ASN A 221 -2.81 -12.75 -19.25
N LYS A 222 -2.74 -11.51 -18.76
CA LYS A 222 -1.83 -10.49 -19.29
C LYS A 222 -0.37 -10.93 -19.24
N ARG A 223 0.07 -11.50 -18.11
CA ARG A 223 1.43 -12.05 -17.94
C ARG A 223 1.73 -13.21 -18.93
N LEU A 224 0.74 -14.06 -19.21
CA LEU A 224 0.87 -15.13 -20.21
C LEU A 224 0.74 -14.66 -21.67
N GLY A 225 0.25 -13.44 -21.90
CA GLY A 225 -0.15 -12.97 -23.22
C GLY A 225 -1.37 -13.71 -23.77
N THR A 226 -2.31 -14.08 -22.90
CA THR A 226 -3.60 -14.72 -23.22
C THR A 226 -4.77 -13.82 -22.79
N GLU A 227 -5.99 -14.17 -23.18
CA GLU A 227 -7.20 -13.43 -22.79
C GLU A 227 -8.34 -14.40 -22.45
N GLY A 228 -9.12 -14.08 -21.42
CA GLY A 228 -10.36 -14.79 -21.09
C GLY A 228 -10.21 -16.22 -20.55
N LEU A 229 -8.99 -16.68 -20.25
CA LEU A 229 -8.78 -18.00 -19.64
C LEU A 229 -9.17 -17.99 -18.16
N ASP A 230 -9.81 -19.06 -17.71
CA ASP A 230 -10.03 -19.31 -16.28
C ASP A 230 -8.76 -19.90 -15.63
N LEU A 231 -8.68 -19.89 -14.29
CA LEU A 231 -7.48 -20.33 -13.57
C LEU A 231 -6.98 -21.73 -13.99
N PRO A 232 -7.82 -22.77 -14.15
CA PRO A 232 -7.36 -24.06 -14.67
C PRO A 232 -6.73 -23.97 -16.08
N SER A 233 -7.34 -23.19 -16.98
CA SER A 233 -6.80 -23.00 -18.33
C SER A 233 -5.51 -22.18 -18.34
N ILE A 234 -5.38 -21.20 -17.44
CA ILE A 234 -4.14 -20.44 -17.21
C ILE A 234 -3.02 -21.39 -16.77
N LEU A 235 -3.28 -22.29 -15.82
CA LEU A 235 -2.28 -23.25 -15.36
C LEU A 235 -1.79 -24.17 -16.50
N MET A 236 -2.71 -24.68 -17.32
CA MET A 236 -2.36 -25.49 -18.50
C MET A 236 -1.56 -24.68 -19.52
N ALA A 237 -2.01 -23.46 -19.86
CA ALA A 237 -1.31 -22.59 -20.81
C ALA A 237 0.09 -22.18 -20.33
N SER A 238 0.25 -21.99 -19.01
CA SER A 238 1.55 -21.72 -18.37
C SER A 238 2.48 -22.92 -18.53
N GLU A 239 2.00 -24.14 -18.30
CA GLU A 239 2.77 -25.37 -18.49
C GLU A 239 3.15 -25.60 -19.96
N GLU A 240 2.23 -25.37 -20.91
CA GLU A 240 2.49 -25.45 -22.36
C GLU A 240 3.58 -24.47 -22.82
N LYS A 241 3.63 -23.28 -22.20
CA LYS A 241 4.67 -22.26 -22.43
C LYS A 241 5.97 -22.52 -21.66
N GLY A 242 6.03 -23.57 -20.84
CA GLY A 242 7.19 -23.90 -20.00
C GLY A 242 7.45 -22.86 -18.90
N ILE A 243 6.41 -22.16 -18.46
CA ILE A 243 6.48 -21.16 -17.39
C ILE A 243 5.93 -21.80 -16.10
N PRO A 244 6.77 -22.07 -15.09
CA PRO A 244 6.33 -22.46 -13.75
C PRO A 244 5.38 -21.41 -13.13
N PHE A 245 4.38 -21.85 -12.36
CA PHE A 245 3.35 -20.94 -11.83
C PHE A 245 3.89 -19.91 -10.84
N ASP A 246 4.87 -20.28 -10.01
CA ASP A 246 5.61 -19.36 -9.14
C ASP A 246 6.31 -18.25 -9.94
N LYS A 247 6.93 -18.61 -11.07
CA LYS A 247 7.50 -17.63 -12.00
C LYS A 247 6.44 -16.77 -12.67
N LEU A 248 5.26 -17.34 -12.97
CA LEU A 248 4.16 -16.56 -13.52
C LEU A 248 3.65 -15.53 -12.52
N LEU A 249 3.53 -15.88 -11.24
CA LEU A 249 3.15 -14.94 -10.18
C LEU A 249 4.18 -13.80 -10.03
N ALA A 250 5.46 -14.13 -10.10
CA ALA A 250 6.57 -13.17 -9.95
C ALA A 250 6.91 -12.37 -11.22
N MET A 251 6.10 -12.47 -12.29
CA MET A 251 6.29 -11.59 -13.44
C MET A 251 5.80 -10.18 -13.09
N PRO A 252 6.60 -9.13 -13.32
CA PRO A 252 6.20 -7.78 -12.96
C PRO A 252 4.90 -7.34 -13.61
N GLU A 253 4.07 -6.65 -12.84
CA GLU A 253 2.95 -5.88 -13.36
C GLU A 253 3.46 -4.76 -14.27
N ASN A 254 2.60 -4.30 -15.17
CA ASN A 254 2.94 -3.20 -16.06
C ASN A 254 1.99 -2.02 -15.81
N ASP A 255 2.58 -0.86 -15.54
CA ASP A 255 1.88 0.40 -15.29
C ASP A 255 0.92 0.79 -16.40
N GLU A 256 1.06 0.28 -17.63
CA GLU A 256 0.21 0.56 -18.79
C GLU A 256 -0.95 -0.42 -18.96
N TRP A 257 -0.98 -1.54 -18.23
CA TRP A 257 -2.07 -2.50 -18.33
C TRP A 257 -3.43 -1.90 -17.92
N VAL A 258 -4.47 -2.30 -18.65
CA VAL A 258 -5.86 -1.89 -18.44
C VAL A 258 -6.70 -3.15 -18.31
N TYR A 259 -7.50 -3.23 -17.25
CA TYR A 259 -8.36 -4.35 -16.92
C TYR A 259 -9.79 -4.12 -17.45
N SER A 260 -10.64 -5.15 -17.40
CA SER A 260 -12.00 -5.06 -17.93
C SER A 260 -12.87 -4.00 -17.24
N ASP A 261 -12.59 -3.70 -15.98
CA ASP A 261 -13.20 -2.61 -15.18
C ASP A 261 -12.53 -1.25 -15.39
N GLY A 262 -11.42 -1.20 -16.13
CA GLY A 262 -10.74 0.01 -16.57
C GLY A 262 -9.30 0.11 -16.09
N LYS A 263 -8.79 1.34 -16.12
CA LYS A 263 -7.47 1.66 -15.54
C LYS A 263 -7.63 1.69 -14.03
N SER A 264 -6.78 1.00 -13.29
CA SER A 264 -6.85 0.92 -11.83
C SER A 264 -5.46 0.95 -11.22
N THR A 265 -5.36 1.46 -10.00
CA THR A 265 -4.11 1.54 -9.22
C THR A 265 -4.42 1.33 -7.76
N SER A 266 -3.57 0.62 -7.02
CA SER A 266 -3.61 0.59 -5.55
C SER A 266 -3.36 1.98 -4.96
N CYS A 267 -3.53 2.15 -3.65
CA CYS A 267 -3.29 3.44 -2.97
C CYS A 267 -1.91 4.02 -3.28
N VAL A 268 -0.87 3.21 -3.12
CA VAL A 268 0.52 3.63 -3.32
C VAL A 268 0.89 3.77 -4.78
N ALA A 269 0.43 2.86 -5.64
CA ALA A 269 0.68 2.94 -7.08
C ALA A 269 0.06 4.21 -7.68
N PHE A 270 -1.10 4.66 -7.16
CA PHE A 270 -1.71 5.92 -7.57
C PHE A 270 -0.79 7.12 -7.27
N VAL A 271 -0.28 7.21 -6.04
CA VAL A 271 0.61 8.31 -5.62
C VAL A 271 1.89 8.31 -6.42
N LEU A 272 2.51 7.14 -6.60
CA LEU A 272 3.77 7.03 -7.33
C LEU A 272 3.60 7.21 -8.84
N ALA A 273 2.47 6.81 -9.43
CA ALA A 273 2.16 7.09 -10.84
C ALA A 273 1.97 8.59 -11.05
N MET A 274 1.36 9.29 -10.08
CA MET A 274 1.30 10.74 -10.08
C MET A 274 2.70 11.35 -9.98
N TYR A 275 3.58 10.84 -9.11
CA TYR A 275 4.98 11.28 -9.04
C TYR A 275 5.76 11.04 -10.34
N LYS A 276 5.51 9.92 -11.04
CA LYS A 276 6.06 9.67 -12.38
C LYS A 276 5.59 10.75 -13.36
N ALA A 277 4.28 11.00 -13.43
CA ALA A 277 3.72 12.05 -14.28
C ALA A 277 4.24 13.45 -13.93
N ALA A 278 4.46 13.72 -12.63
CA ALA A 278 5.00 14.98 -12.13
C ALA A 278 6.53 15.12 -12.32
N GLY A 279 7.21 14.07 -12.82
CA GLY A 279 8.62 14.09 -13.18
C GLY A 279 9.61 13.72 -12.06
N LEU A 280 9.14 13.24 -10.90
CA LEU A 280 10.02 12.98 -9.74
C LEU A 280 10.97 11.80 -9.94
N PHE A 281 10.59 10.82 -10.77
CA PHE A 281 11.45 9.68 -11.10
C PHE A 281 12.51 9.99 -12.17
N GLY A 282 12.47 11.19 -12.76
CA GLY A 282 13.47 11.67 -13.72
C GLY A 282 13.77 10.65 -14.83
N PRO A 283 15.04 10.26 -15.04
CA PRO A 283 15.43 9.35 -16.11
C PRO A 283 14.93 7.92 -15.93
N HIS A 284 14.46 7.54 -14.73
CA HIS A 284 14.00 6.19 -14.41
C HIS A 284 12.51 5.99 -14.63
N SER A 285 11.76 7.03 -15.00
CA SER A 285 10.30 6.98 -15.17
C SER A 285 9.84 5.83 -16.07
N GLU A 286 10.52 5.61 -17.20
CA GLU A 286 10.14 4.56 -18.16
C GLU A 286 10.56 3.14 -17.72
N SER A 287 11.52 3.03 -16.80
CA SER A 287 12.10 1.76 -16.35
C SER A 287 11.54 1.26 -15.03
N ILE A 288 10.71 2.04 -14.35
CA ILE A 288 10.11 1.69 -13.06
C ILE A 288 8.63 1.38 -13.29
N GLN A 289 8.15 0.24 -12.82
CA GLN A 289 6.73 -0.10 -12.74
C GLN A 289 6.24 0.21 -11.32
N VAL A 290 5.53 1.32 -11.12
CA VAL A 290 5.09 1.71 -9.76
C VAL A 290 3.96 0.83 -9.23
N THR A 291 3.32 0.04 -10.10
CA THR A 291 2.41 -1.02 -9.67
C THR A 291 3.08 -2.13 -8.87
N GLU A 292 4.41 -2.25 -8.91
CA GLU A 292 5.19 -3.22 -8.11
C GLU A 292 5.54 -2.69 -6.72
N PHE A 293 5.28 -1.41 -6.43
CA PHE A 293 5.70 -0.81 -5.17
C PHE A 293 4.70 -1.12 -4.06
N THR A 294 5.22 -1.55 -2.91
CA THR A 294 4.44 -1.56 -1.67
C THR A 294 4.46 -0.18 -1.00
N ILE A 295 3.63 -0.01 0.02
CA ILE A 295 3.65 1.21 0.86
C ILE A 295 5.04 1.41 1.49
N ARG A 296 5.71 0.32 1.87
CA ARG A 296 7.07 0.37 2.41
C ARG A 296 8.03 1.00 1.42
N ASP A 297 8.03 0.51 0.19
CA ASP A 297 8.95 0.99 -0.83
C ASP A 297 8.74 2.46 -1.13
N ALA A 298 7.48 2.92 -1.12
CA ALA A 298 7.15 4.31 -1.38
C ALA A 298 7.74 5.26 -0.33
N TYR A 299 7.57 4.99 0.97
CA TYR A 299 8.14 5.88 2.00
C TYR A 299 9.66 5.73 2.14
N MET A 300 10.26 4.67 1.59
CA MET A 300 11.71 4.48 1.55
C MET A 300 12.39 5.29 0.43
N LEU A 301 11.64 5.74 -0.57
CA LEU A 301 12.19 6.59 -1.65
C LEU A 301 12.78 7.88 -1.08
N LYS A 302 13.94 8.28 -1.60
CA LYS A 302 14.62 9.54 -1.29
C LYS A 302 13.95 10.76 -1.91
N PHE A 303 12.65 10.90 -1.65
CA PHE A 303 11.82 11.99 -2.14
C PHE A 303 11.45 12.99 -1.04
N PHE A 304 11.57 12.60 0.21
CA PHE A 304 11.02 13.31 1.36
C PHE A 304 12.09 14.09 2.12
N GLU A 305 11.63 15.02 2.95
CA GLU A 305 12.49 15.82 3.82
C GLU A 305 13.17 14.94 4.89
N ASP A 306 14.46 15.13 5.09
CA ASP A 306 15.26 14.47 6.14
C ASP A 306 15.97 15.47 7.08
N ASP A 307 15.93 16.77 6.78
CA ASP A 307 16.33 17.84 7.67
C ASP A 307 15.14 18.32 8.52
N MET A 308 15.11 17.89 9.77
CA MET A 308 14.07 18.28 10.74
C MET A 308 13.96 19.80 10.94
N THR A 309 15.00 20.58 10.62
CA THR A 309 14.95 22.05 10.72
C THR A 309 14.15 22.71 9.60
N GLN A 310 13.87 21.98 8.52
CA GLN A 310 13.04 22.41 7.40
C GLN A 310 11.58 21.95 7.50
N LEU A 311 11.27 21.07 8.44
CA LEU A 311 9.89 20.69 8.72
C LEU A 311 9.09 21.89 9.27
N PRO A 312 7.77 21.94 9.05
CA PRO A 312 6.92 23.00 9.60
C PRO A 312 7.08 23.11 11.12
N THR A 313 6.98 24.32 11.68
CA THR A 313 7.26 24.52 13.13
C THR A 313 6.29 23.80 14.06
N TRP A 314 5.10 23.45 13.57
CA TRP A 314 4.11 22.65 14.31
C TRP A 314 4.39 21.14 14.21
N CYS A 315 5.25 20.72 13.29
CA CYS A 315 5.63 19.34 13.11
C CYS A 315 6.26 18.81 14.40
N ASN A 316 5.71 17.71 14.91
CA ASN A 316 6.16 17.08 16.16
C ASN A 316 6.13 17.96 17.41
N SER A 317 5.46 19.12 17.40
CA SER A 317 5.39 20.03 18.55
C SER A 317 4.59 19.47 19.74
N GLY A 318 4.08 18.24 19.64
CA GLY A 318 3.37 17.50 20.68
C GLY A 318 3.71 16.00 20.73
N THR A 319 4.66 15.53 19.91
CA THR A 319 5.07 14.12 19.86
C THR A 319 6.21 13.88 20.84
N SER A 320 6.22 12.74 21.55
CA SER A 320 7.33 12.38 22.42
C SER A 320 8.57 11.82 21.68
N GLY A 321 8.53 11.74 20.35
CA GLY A 321 9.61 11.21 19.51
C GLY A 321 10.05 12.20 18.43
N ASP A 322 11.36 12.25 18.19
CA ASP A 322 11.99 12.99 17.10
C ASP A 322 11.78 12.24 15.78
N LEU A 323 10.57 12.35 15.22
CA LEU A 323 10.26 11.79 13.90
C LEU A 323 10.80 12.70 12.79
N PRO A 324 11.36 12.16 11.69
CA PRO A 324 11.81 12.96 10.55
C PRO A 324 10.67 13.43 9.62
N TYR A 325 9.42 13.28 10.07
CA TYR A 325 8.19 13.65 9.38
C TYR A 325 7.13 14.05 10.41
N CYS A 326 5.95 14.51 9.97
CA CYS A 326 4.95 15.10 10.84
C CYS A 326 3.77 14.15 11.08
N GLN A 327 3.67 13.54 12.25
CA GLN A 327 2.48 12.79 12.61
C GLN A 327 1.35 13.75 13.02
N LEU A 328 0.28 13.81 12.23
CA LEU A 328 -0.86 14.73 12.41
C LEU A 328 -1.92 14.16 13.35
N LEU A 329 -2.20 12.86 13.23
CA LEU A 329 -3.28 12.16 13.94
C LEU A 329 -2.79 10.80 14.46
N GLY A 330 -3.41 10.32 15.54
CA GLY A 330 -3.24 8.96 16.03
C GLY A 330 -2.91 8.87 17.52
N GLU A 331 -3.21 7.72 18.12
CA GLU A 331 -2.89 7.42 19.52
C GLU A 331 -1.52 6.76 19.67
N TYR A 332 -0.97 6.17 18.62
CA TYR A 332 0.32 5.47 18.64
C TYR A 332 1.33 6.17 17.75
N LEU A 333 2.61 6.14 18.13
CA LEU A 333 3.69 6.66 17.29
C LEU A 333 3.75 5.88 15.97
N MET A 334 3.66 6.60 14.85
CA MET A 334 3.82 6.02 13.52
C MET A 334 5.30 5.96 13.16
N GLU A 335 5.92 4.79 13.30
CA GLU A 335 7.26 4.53 12.78
C GLU A 335 7.19 4.14 11.30
N LEU A 336 8.14 4.62 10.48
CA LEU A 336 8.28 4.26 9.07
C LEU A 336 9.71 3.73 8.84
N PRO A 337 9.98 2.44 9.10
CA PRO A 337 11.33 1.89 9.06
C PRO A 337 11.96 1.97 7.66
N GLY A 338 13.12 2.62 7.56
CA GLY A 338 13.79 2.86 6.28
C GLY A 338 13.30 4.11 5.54
N TYR A 339 12.51 4.97 6.20
CA TYR A 339 12.12 6.28 5.67
C TYR A 339 13.25 7.00 4.93
N ASN A 340 12.95 7.45 3.71
CA ASN A 340 13.81 8.32 2.91
C ASN A 340 15.26 7.82 2.74
N SER A 341 15.44 6.52 2.46
CA SER A 341 16.75 5.87 2.48
C SER A 341 17.28 5.43 1.12
N ILE A 342 16.43 5.29 0.10
CA ILE A 342 16.80 4.70 -1.20
C ILE A 342 16.59 5.68 -2.35
N GLU A 343 17.63 5.91 -3.13
CA GLU A 343 17.49 6.62 -4.42
C GLU A 343 16.77 5.74 -5.45
N PRO A 344 15.83 6.28 -6.24
CA PRO A 344 15.23 5.53 -7.33
C PRO A 344 16.27 5.07 -8.34
N TYR A 345 16.09 3.87 -8.89
CA TYR A 345 16.94 3.32 -9.93
C TYR A 345 16.12 2.38 -10.85
N PRO A 346 16.65 1.94 -12.02
CA PRO A 346 15.88 1.15 -12.98
C PRO A 346 15.41 -0.21 -12.45
N TYR A 347 14.19 -0.63 -12.80
CA TYR A 347 13.60 -1.93 -12.45
C TYR A 347 13.50 -2.20 -10.93
N MET A 348 13.44 -1.13 -10.14
CA MET A 348 13.34 -1.18 -8.69
C MET A 348 12.05 -1.90 -8.24
N ASN A 349 12.18 -2.78 -7.24
CA ASN A 349 11.11 -3.60 -6.66
C ASN A 349 10.46 -4.61 -7.62
N GLU A 350 11.08 -4.96 -8.74
CA GLU A 350 10.57 -6.05 -9.59
C GLU A 350 11.03 -7.44 -9.13
N ASN A 351 11.95 -7.50 -8.16
CA ASN A 351 12.58 -8.74 -7.67
C ASN A 351 12.95 -8.65 -6.17
N CYS A 352 12.14 -7.96 -5.34
CA CYS A 352 12.40 -7.77 -3.91
C CYS A 352 11.70 -8.81 -3.02
N PRO A 353 12.44 -9.63 -2.25
CA PRO A 353 11.80 -10.44 -1.22
C PRO A 353 11.23 -9.57 -0.09
N SER A 354 10.09 -9.98 0.45
CA SER A 354 9.34 -9.29 1.51
C SER A 354 9.14 -10.16 2.76
N LEU A 355 10.09 -11.06 3.03
CA LEU A 355 9.93 -12.05 4.11
C LEU A 355 10.01 -11.45 5.53
N ALA A 356 8.93 -11.61 6.28
CA ALA A 356 8.87 -11.34 7.70
C ALA A 356 9.80 -12.28 8.53
N PRO A 357 10.31 -11.84 9.70
CA PRO A 357 10.10 -10.54 10.34
C PRO A 357 11.13 -9.47 9.94
N ASP A 358 12.22 -9.86 9.27
CA ASP A 358 13.37 -8.96 9.04
C ASP A 358 13.19 -8.06 7.81
N TYR A 359 12.37 -8.50 6.84
CA TYR A 359 12.09 -7.78 5.59
C TYR A 359 13.38 -7.29 4.91
N ALA A 360 14.39 -8.17 4.91
CA ALA A 360 15.72 -7.86 4.41
C ALA A 360 15.64 -7.55 2.92
N ARG A 361 16.12 -6.35 2.54
CA ARG A 361 16.09 -5.83 1.17
C ARG A 361 17.48 -6.01 0.52
N PRO A 362 17.68 -6.98 -0.40
CA PRO A 362 18.96 -7.15 -1.10
C PRO A 362 19.34 -5.91 -1.91
N HIS A 363 20.64 -5.77 -2.19
CA HIS A 363 21.14 -4.66 -3.00
C HIS A 363 20.62 -4.74 -4.44
N LEU A 364 19.96 -3.67 -4.92
CA LEU A 364 19.32 -3.59 -6.24
C LEU A 364 18.21 -4.63 -6.50
N CYS A 365 17.58 -5.12 -5.42
CA CYS A 365 16.13 -5.26 -5.43
C CYS A 365 15.56 -3.86 -5.21
#